data_AF-A0A9E4JRN4-F1
#
_entry.id   AF-A0A9E4JRN4-F1
#
_cell.length_a   1.000
_cell.length_b   1.000
_cell.length_c   1.000
_cell.angle_alpha   90.00
_cell.angle_beta   90.00
_cell.angle_gamma   90.00
#
_symmetry.space_group_name_H-M   'P 1'
#
loop_
_entity.id
_entity.type
_entity.pdbx_description
1 polymer ?
#
loop_
_entity_poly.entity_id
_entity_poly.type
_entity_poly.pdbx_seq_one_letter_code
_entity_poly.pdbx_strand_id
1 'polypeptide(L)'
;MLSEQFIVELGIALQAQNRVLRELELAVSEIDVSLAESAQKLSSVSETTHQLRELEALMEELEADQDWIEQEDFGDFDPNQILSLYENRQQSVFQELTKIGFKDWNSFVRQCQTYTLSQGLDPLAPYEAFLTEADLKTLQEESYNAQYKWDKWDYIFVGASGILASLTDYLLVKIPTTLTTGEYAGQVGSPITEWLKRYDTTKSNDWFAQWAEHLSETCKVPYDSTGYAGAGGVERITGMFPKSHRFQSLGHDPVLGFVFGVLDIMRGTITGFSYDKLTQTHTWMQEAVWSNLEPVGLIEAILRQIGHLISDVATPMGLPAPFMTLIQGINLGSFGEQERTVGEIARWMYLNGYDFRHFLVSGITPAVIEIALRAYIMLRHYSENGETKFELTSHPKYRSMLLMAHGIATLGNAGKIALMQGNPLAINYAEWMAFIRYLIPSIKYWVFDKHQLYMEHLEQINSNGWDQLLQSSDQLLATVTNLYSSKIILGNL
;
A
#
# COMPACT_ATOMS: atom_id res chain seq x y z
N MET A 1 10.01 -17.77 32.02
CA MET A 1 8.76 -18.51 31.76
C MET A 1 7.94 -18.46 33.03
N LEU A 2 6.68 -18.03 32.96
CA LEU A 2 5.74 -18.07 34.08
C LEU A 2 5.37 -19.53 34.33
N SER A 3 5.18 -19.94 35.59
CA SER A 3 4.72 -21.29 35.89
C SER A 3 3.26 -21.46 35.48
N GLU A 4 2.89 -22.66 35.00
CA GLU A 4 1.51 -22.97 34.60
C GLU A 4 0.51 -22.73 35.73
N GLN A 5 0.93 -23.02 36.97
CA GLN A 5 0.14 -22.73 38.17
C GLN A 5 -0.11 -21.22 38.36
N PHE A 6 0.88 -20.38 38.12
CA PHE A 6 0.73 -18.93 38.24
C PHE A 6 -0.23 -18.37 37.20
N ILE A 7 -0.26 -18.93 35.99
CA ILE A 7 -1.18 -18.52 34.91
C ILE A 7 -2.63 -18.82 35.30
N VAL A 8 -2.89 -19.98 35.92
CA VAL A 8 -4.22 -20.34 36.42
C VAL A 8 -4.67 -19.41 37.55
N GLU A 9 -3.78 -19.15 38.50
CA GLU A 9 -4.04 -18.24 39.63
C GLU A 9 -4.31 -16.80 39.16
N LEU A 10 -3.57 -16.34 38.15
CA LEU A 10 -3.75 -15.03 37.53
C LEU A 10 -5.10 -14.92 36.81
N GLY A 11 -5.56 -15.98 36.14
CA GLY A 11 -6.86 -16.01 35.45
C GLY A 11 -8.02 -15.73 36.39
N ILE A 12 -8.01 -16.34 37.58
CA ILE A 12 -9.05 -16.14 38.59
C ILE A 12 -9.05 -14.71 39.13
N ALA A 13 -7.86 -14.14 39.35
CA ALA A 13 -7.74 -12.75 39.78
C ALA A 13 -8.28 -11.77 38.73
N LEU A 14 -7.95 -11.98 37.45
CA LEU A 14 -8.43 -11.16 36.34
C LEU A 14 -9.95 -11.27 36.15
N GLN A 15 -10.50 -12.47 36.33
CA GLN A 15 -11.95 -12.69 36.26
C GLN A 15 -12.71 -11.93 37.35
N ALA A 16 -12.23 -11.99 38.59
CA ALA A 16 -12.81 -11.25 39.69
C ALA A 16 -12.73 -9.74 39.45
N GLN A 17 -11.59 -9.25 38.95
CA GLN A 17 -11.40 -7.82 38.63
C GLN A 17 -12.32 -7.34 37.50
N ASN A 18 -12.45 -8.10 36.41
CA ASN A 18 -13.33 -7.75 35.29
C ASN A 18 -14.80 -7.68 35.74
N ARG A 19 -15.24 -8.63 36.58
CA ARG A 19 -16.60 -8.60 37.13
C ARG A 19 -16.84 -7.36 38.00
N VAL A 20 -15.90 -7.01 38.88
CA VAL A 20 -15.98 -5.78 39.69
C VAL A 20 -16.03 -4.53 38.80
N LEU A 21 -15.20 -4.47 37.76
CA LEU A 21 -15.20 -3.35 36.81
C LEU A 21 -16.55 -3.19 36.09
N ARG A 22 -17.16 -4.29 35.63
CA ARG A 22 -18.47 -4.24 34.96
C ARG A 22 -19.60 -3.79 35.89
N GLU A 23 -19.60 -4.26 37.14
CA GLU A 23 -20.58 -3.79 38.13
C GLU A 23 -20.41 -2.29 38.41
N LEU A 24 -19.18 -1.79 38.41
CA LEU A 24 -18.90 -0.36 38.53
C LEU A 24 -19.38 0.41 37.28
N GLU A 25 -19.11 -0.10 36.07
CA GLU A 25 -19.58 0.52 34.82
C GLU A 25 -21.11 0.58 34.73
N LEU A 26 -21.81 -0.48 35.12
CA LEU A 26 -23.27 -0.51 35.19
C LEU A 26 -23.79 0.53 36.20
N ALA A 27 -23.18 0.59 37.39
CA ALA A 27 -23.54 1.59 38.39
C ALA A 27 -23.31 3.03 37.90
N VAL A 28 -22.25 3.28 37.13
CA VAL A 28 -21.97 4.60 36.52
C VAL A 28 -22.97 4.90 35.40
N SER A 29 -23.29 3.93 34.54
CA SER A 29 -24.29 4.12 33.48
C SER A 29 -25.68 4.43 34.04
N GLU A 30 -26.09 3.79 35.13
CA GLU A 30 -27.33 4.13 35.84
C GLU A 30 -27.32 5.55 36.43
N ILE A 31 -26.14 6.05 36.84
CA ILE A 31 -25.98 7.46 37.26
C ILE A 31 -26.21 8.39 36.08
N ASP A 32 -25.62 8.12 34.92
CA ASP A 32 -25.80 8.96 33.73
C ASP A 32 -27.26 8.99 33.28
N VAL A 33 -27.96 7.86 33.33
CA VAL A 33 -29.40 7.79 33.03
C VAL A 33 -30.22 8.55 34.06
N SER A 34 -29.98 8.37 35.35
CA SER A 34 -30.70 9.08 36.42
C SER A 34 -30.43 10.59 36.42
N LEU A 35 -29.20 11.00 36.10
CA LEU A 35 -28.83 12.41 35.93
C LEU A 35 -29.48 12.99 34.67
N ALA A 36 -29.54 12.24 33.57
CA ALA A 36 -30.25 12.66 32.37
C ALA A 36 -31.77 12.80 32.63
N GLU A 37 -32.38 11.87 33.36
CA GLU A 37 -33.79 11.95 33.78
C GLU A 37 -34.04 13.12 34.74
N SER A 38 -33.13 13.37 35.67
CA SER A 38 -33.22 14.50 36.60
C SER A 38 -33.02 15.83 35.87
N ALA A 39 -32.08 15.90 34.92
CA ALA A 39 -31.88 17.05 34.05
C ALA A 39 -33.09 17.29 33.13
N GLN A 40 -33.74 16.22 32.66
CA GLN A 40 -34.97 16.30 31.86
C GLN A 40 -36.19 16.74 32.69
N LYS A 41 -36.28 16.30 33.96
CA LYS A 41 -37.25 16.84 34.92
C LYS A 41 -36.98 18.30 35.27
N LEU A 42 -35.72 18.72 35.33
CA LEU A 42 -35.36 20.13 35.53
C LEU A 42 -35.63 20.96 34.26
N SER A 43 -35.42 20.39 33.08
CA SER A 43 -35.71 21.06 31.81
C SER A 43 -37.20 21.20 31.59
N SER A 44 -38.04 20.23 32.00
CA SER A 44 -39.50 20.37 31.95
C SER A 44 -40.04 21.44 32.92
N VAL A 45 -39.30 21.77 33.98
CA VAL A 45 -39.56 22.94 34.86
C VAL A 45 -39.14 24.26 34.17
N SER A 46 -38.17 24.23 33.25
CA SER A 46 -37.75 25.39 32.42
C SER A 46 -38.63 25.58 31.16
N GLU A 47 -39.21 24.50 30.64
CA GLU A 47 -40.03 24.46 29.42
C GLU A 47 -41.46 25.01 29.63
N THR A 48 -41.79 25.42 30.85
CA THR A 48 -42.95 26.25 31.18
C THR A 48 -42.67 27.75 30.98
N THR A 49 -41.88 28.12 29.97
CA THR A 49 -41.62 29.52 29.62
C THR A 49 -42.87 30.24 29.08
N HIS A 50 -43.86 29.49 28.57
CA HIS A 50 -45.17 30.02 28.19
C HIS A 50 -46.11 30.17 29.40
N GLN A 51 -46.01 29.29 30.39
CA GLN A 51 -46.73 29.42 31.65
C GLN A 51 -46.09 30.48 32.54
N LEU A 52 -44.77 30.72 32.50
CA LEU A 52 -44.10 31.82 33.20
C LEU A 52 -44.55 33.21 32.73
N ARG A 53 -44.99 33.37 31.48
CA ARG A 53 -45.62 34.63 31.01
C ARG A 53 -47.06 34.77 31.46
N GLU A 54 -47.81 33.67 31.54
CA GLU A 54 -49.14 33.65 32.15
C GLU A 54 -49.06 33.81 33.68
N LEU A 55 -48.01 33.29 34.31
CA LEU A 55 -47.68 33.46 35.73
C LEU A 55 -47.13 34.85 36.02
N GLU A 56 -46.35 35.48 35.15
CA GLU A 56 -45.99 36.90 35.29
C GLU A 56 -47.23 37.79 35.20
N ALA A 57 -48.15 37.48 34.28
CA ALA A 57 -49.42 38.21 34.16
C ALA A 57 -50.36 37.95 35.35
N LEU A 58 -50.43 36.71 35.85
CA LEU A 58 -51.17 36.36 37.07
C LEU A 58 -50.48 36.87 38.34
N MET A 59 -49.14 36.96 38.37
CA MET A 59 -48.37 37.54 39.48
C MET A 59 -48.49 39.06 39.51
N GLU A 60 -48.56 39.75 38.36
CA GLU A 60 -48.93 41.18 38.32
C GLU A 60 -50.37 41.40 38.81
N GLU A 61 -51.27 40.44 38.55
CA GLU A 61 -52.67 40.47 39.02
C GLU A 61 -52.81 40.08 40.51
N LEU A 62 -51.97 39.17 41.02
CA LEU A 62 -51.90 38.74 42.43
C LEU A 62 -51.09 39.69 43.32
N GLU A 63 -50.05 40.35 42.81
CA GLU A 63 -49.31 41.43 43.51
C GLU A 63 -50.18 42.68 43.69
N ALA A 64 -51.26 42.83 42.90
CA ALA A 64 -52.29 43.84 43.11
C ALA A 64 -53.26 43.50 44.26
N ASP A 65 -53.28 42.26 44.75
CA ASP A 65 -54.05 41.78 45.91
C ASP A 65 -53.09 41.11 46.93
N GLN A 66 -52.22 41.95 47.49
CA GLN A 66 -51.08 41.58 48.33
C GLN A 66 -51.48 41.10 49.75
N ASP A 67 -52.01 39.89 49.91
CA ASP A 67 -52.19 39.32 51.26
C ASP A 67 -52.14 37.77 51.42
N TRP A 68 -51.87 36.94 50.40
CA TRP A 68 -52.10 35.48 50.50
C TRP A 68 -51.04 34.53 49.91
N ILE A 69 -49.78 34.56 50.37
CA ILE A 69 -48.86 33.42 50.13
C ILE A 69 -48.15 33.03 51.45
N GLU A 70 -48.52 31.87 51.99
CA GLU A 70 -47.95 31.24 53.19
C GLU A 70 -46.80 30.27 52.86
N GLN A 71 -46.02 29.95 53.89
CA GLN A 71 -44.72 29.24 53.86
C GLN A 71 -44.79 27.74 53.47
N GLU A 72 -45.95 27.23 53.01
CA GLU A 72 -46.17 25.79 52.74
C GLU A 72 -45.84 25.35 51.29
N ASP A 73 -45.57 26.28 50.36
CA ASP A 73 -45.33 25.96 48.94
C ASP A 73 -43.92 25.42 48.60
N PHE A 74 -43.03 25.24 49.58
CA PHE A 74 -41.69 24.63 49.40
C PHE A 74 -41.57 23.22 50.02
N GLY A 75 -42.69 22.57 50.35
CA GLY A 75 -42.73 21.32 51.15
C GLY A 75 -42.05 20.08 50.56
N ASP A 76 -41.76 20.03 49.25
CA ASP A 76 -41.33 18.79 48.58
C ASP A 76 -39.83 18.70 48.21
N PHE A 77 -39.02 19.74 48.45
CA PHE A 77 -37.57 19.65 48.23
C PHE A 77 -36.84 19.40 49.55
N ASP A 78 -36.46 18.15 49.79
CA ASP A 78 -35.60 17.75 50.92
C ASP A 78 -34.14 17.61 50.45
N PRO A 79 -33.25 18.56 50.79
CA PRO A 79 -31.82 18.49 50.46
C PRO A 79 -31.13 17.24 51.05
N ASN A 80 -31.71 16.65 52.11
CA ASN A 80 -31.16 15.46 52.74
C ASN A 80 -31.37 14.19 51.90
N GLN A 81 -32.32 14.17 50.95
CA GLN A 81 -32.48 13.03 50.05
C GLN A 81 -31.29 12.88 49.10
N ILE A 82 -30.77 13.97 48.54
CA ILE A 82 -29.58 13.96 47.67
C ILE A 82 -28.35 13.53 48.45
N LEU A 83 -28.18 14.05 49.68
CA LEU A 83 -27.07 13.68 50.56
C LEU A 83 -27.14 12.19 50.92
N SER A 84 -28.32 11.69 51.29
CA SER A 84 -28.52 10.27 51.63
C SER A 84 -28.33 9.33 50.43
N LEU A 85 -28.71 9.74 49.22
CA LEU A 85 -28.44 8.98 47.99
C LEU A 85 -26.94 8.89 47.71
N TYR A 86 -26.21 9.99 47.89
CA TYR A 86 -24.76 10.04 47.70
C TYR A 86 -24.03 9.19 48.76
N GLU A 87 -24.41 9.31 50.03
CA GLU A 87 -23.82 8.54 51.14
C GLU A 87 -24.12 7.04 51.04
N ASN A 88 -25.37 6.64 50.77
CA ASN A 88 -25.74 5.24 50.59
C ASN A 88 -25.01 4.60 49.41
N ARG A 89 -24.79 5.34 48.32
CA ARG A 89 -24.08 4.85 47.14
C ARG A 89 -22.56 4.83 47.34
N GLN A 90 -21.99 5.83 48.01
CA GLN A 90 -20.58 5.80 48.40
C GLN A 90 -20.30 4.59 49.30
N GLN A 91 -21.22 4.24 50.21
CA GLN A 91 -21.12 3.00 50.98
C GLN A 91 -21.23 1.75 50.11
N SER A 92 -22.12 1.70 49.11
CA SER A 92 -22.24 0.55 48.19
C SER A 92 -20.97 0.35 47.35
N VAL A 93 -20.42 1.42 46.76
CA VAL A 93 -19.15 1.39 46.02
C VAL A 93 -17.99 1.00 46.92
N PHE A 94 -17.94 1.54 48.15
CA PHE A 94 -16.91 1.18 49.13
C PHE A 94 -17.04 -0.27 49.60
N GLN A 95 -18.26 -0.79 49.75
CA GLN A 95 -18.53 -2.20 50.06
C GLN A 95 -18.09 -3.12 48.91
N GLU A 96 -18.33 -2.78 47.64
CA GLU A 96 -17.82 -3.55 46.51
C GLU A 96 -16.29 -3.53 46.42
N LEU A 97 -15.66 -2.37 46.64
CA LEU A 97 -14.21 -2.20 46.63
C LEU A 97 -13.50 -2.89 47.82
N THR A 98 -14.19 -3.13 48.93
CA THR A 98 -13.63 -3.78 50.12
C THR A 98 -13.83 -5.30 50.18
N LYS A 99 -14.57 -5.90 49.24
CA LYS A 99 -14.81 -7.36 49.19
C LYS A 99 -13.57 -8.20 48.91
N ILE A 100 -12.56 -7.64 48.22
CA ILE A 100 -11.33 -8.35 47.87
C ILE A 100 -10.13 -7.55 48.41
N GLY A 101 -9.57 -7.99 49.53
CA GLY A 101 -8.43 -7.37 50.19
C GLY A 101 -7.11 -8.07 49.85
N PHE A 102 -6.12 -7.32 49.35
CA PHE A 102 -4.79 -7.87 49.10
C PHE A 102 -3.97 -7.95 50.39
N LYS A 103 -3.57 -9.17 50.78
CA LYS A 103 -2.66 -9.42 51.92
C LYS A 103 -1.42 -10.22 51.48
N ASP A 104 -1.65 -11.29 50.74
CA ASP A 104 -0.65 -12.14 50.10
C ASP A 104 -1.29 -12.81 48.88
N TRP A 105 -0.47 -13.28 47.93
CA TRP A 105 -0.94 -13.80 46.64
C TRP A 105 -1.94 -14.97 46.80
N ASN A 106 -1.64 -15.93 47.68
CA ASN A 106 -2.49 -17.10 47.88
C ASN A 106 -3.85 -16.73 48.51
N SER A 107 -3.83 -15.82 49.49
CA SER A 107 -5.06 -15.28 50.10
C SER A 107 -5.88 -14.47 49.10
N PHE A 108 -5.22 -13.67 48.26
CA PHE A 108 -5.87 -12.88 47.22
C PHE A 108 -6.56 -13.77 46.18
N VAL A 109 -5.85 -14.78 45.65
CA VAL A 109 -6.42 -15.75 44.69
C VAL A 109 -7.61 -16.49 45.31
N ARG A 110 -7.52 -16.91 46.59
CA ARG A 110 -8.63 -17.58 47.29
C ARG A 110 -9.85 -16.67 47.47
N GLN A 111 -9.64 -15.40 47.78
CA GLN A 111 -10.72 -14.40 47.86
C GLN A 111 -11.38 -14.19 46.49
N CYS A 112 -10.58 -14.06 45.43
CA CYS A 112 -11.07 -13.97 44.05
C CYS A 112 -11.87 -15.22 43.64
N GLN A 113 -11.37 -16.44 43.94
CA GLN A 113 -12.10 -17.70 43.69
C GLN A 113 -13.46 -17.71 44.39
N THR A 114 -13.49 -17.33 45.66
CA THR A 114 -14.72 -17.31 46.47
C THR A 114 -15.71 -16.29 45.92
N TYR A 115 -15.22 -15.10 45.53
CA TYR A 115 -16.02 -14.06 44.91
C TYR A 115 -16.60 -14.52 43.57
N THR A 116 -15.79 -15.05 42.67
CA THR A 116 -16.20 -15.57 41.36
C THR A 116 -17.28 -16.65 41.47
N LEU A 117 -17.10 -17.61 42.38
CA LEU A 117 -18.09 -18.64 42.67
C LEU A 117 -19.40 -18.06 43.24
N SER A 118 -19.31 -17.06 44.12
CA SER A 118 -20.50 -16.39 44.70
C SER A 118 -21.34 -15.66 43.64
N GLN A 119 -20.71 -15.25 42.55
CA GLN A 119 -21.33 -14.56 41.41
C GLN A 119 -21.82 -15.53 40.32
N GLY A 120 -21.72 -16.85 40.53
CA GLY A 120 -22.14 -17.86 39.57
C GLY A 120 -21.24 -17.98 38.34
N LEU A 121 -20.03 -17.43 38.40
CA LEU A 121 -19.04 -17.51 37.33
C LEU A 121 -18.18 -18.77 37.50
N ASP A 122 -17.83 -19.42 36.40
CA ASP A 122 -16.90 -20.56 36.40
C ASP A 122 -15.45 -20.06 36.57
N PRO A 123 -14.76 -20.38 37.67
CA PRO A 123 -13.36 -19.99 37.89
C PRO A 123 -12.37 -20.58 36.88
N LEU A 124 -12.80 -21.54 36.07
CA LEU A 124 -12.02 -22.23 35.05
C LEU A 124 -12.35 -21.74 33.63
N ALA A 125 -13.19 -20.71 33.48
CA ALA A 125 -13.54 -20.17 32.18
C ALA A 125 -12.29 -19.62 31.44
N PRO A 126 -12.14 -19.90 30.12
CA PRO A 126 -11.02 -19.39 29.34
C PRO A 126 -11.08 -17.87 29.21
N TYR A 127 -9.92 -17.23 28.99
CA TYR A 127 -9.78 -15.77 28.93
C TYR A 127 -10.72 -15.08 27.94
N GLU A 128 -11.04 -15.77 26.84
CA GLU A 128 -11.92 -15.29 25.78
C GLU A 128 -13.40 -15.24 26.21
N ALA A 129 -13.82 -16.05 27.18
CA ALA A 129 -15.17 -15.97 27.76
C ALA A 129 -15.41 -14.63 28.49
N PHE A 130 -14.36 -13.87 28.75
CA PHE A 130 -14.41 -12.56 29.39
C PHE A 130 -14.41 -11.39 28.40
N LEU A 131 -14.04 -11.63 27.14
CA LEU A 131 -14.04 -10.62 26.08
C LEU A 131 -15.46 -10.52 25.51
N THR A 132 -15.97 -9.29 25.37
CA THR A 132 -17.20 -9.08 24.59
C THR A 132 -16.93 -9.24 23.09
N GLU A 133 -17.98 -9.40 22.28
CA GLU A 133 -17.83 -9.34 20.82
C GLU A 133 -17.16 -8.03 20.36
N ALA A 134 -17.36 -6.94 21.10
CA ALA A 134 -16.70 -5.65 20.83
C ALA A 134 -15.21 -5.67 21.18
N ASP A 135 -14.82 -6.31 22.29
CA ASP A 135 -13.41 -6.44 22.69
C ASP A 135 -12.64 -7.35 21.73
N LEU A 136 -13.24 -8.48 21.31
CA LEU A 136 -12.69 -9.37 20.30
C LEU A 136 -12.50 -8.64 18.97
N LYS A 137 -13.50 -7.90 18.53
CA LYS A 137 -13.42 -7.10 17.31
C LYS A 137 -12.32 -6.04 17.38
N THR A 138 -12.18 -5.36 18.52
CA THR A 138 -11.13 -4.36 18.74
C THR A 138 -9.73 -4.98 18.66
N LEU A 139 -9.51 -6.11 19.33
CA LEU A 139 -8.23 -6.83 19.28
C LEU A 139 -7.89 -7.33 17.88
N GLN A 140 -8.90 -7.79 17.14
CA GLN A 140 -8.70 -8.23 15.76
C GLN A 140 -8.42 -7.05 14.81
N GLU A 141 -9.08 -5.90 15.00
CA GLU A 141 -8.81 -4.66 14.28
C GLU A 141 -7.39 -4.14 14.55
N GLU A 142 -6.96 -4.16 15.82
CA GLU A 142 -5.60 -3.79 16.21
C GLU A 142 -4.55 -4.73 15.61
N SER A 143 -4.80 -6.04 15.61
CA SER A 143 -3.95 -7.06 14.99
C SER A 143 -3.81 -6.86 13.48
N TYR A 144 -4.92 -6.61 12.77
CA TYR A 144 -4.90 -6.35 11.33
C TYR A 144 -4.14 -5.07 10.98
N ASN A 145 -4.30 -4.00 11.77
CA ASN A 145 -3.60 -2.75 11.54
C ASN A 145 -2.11 -2.82 11.93
N ALA A 146 -1.76 -3.67 12.91
CA ALA A 146 -0.38 -3.84 13.35
C ALA A 146 0.55 -4.34 12.23
N GLN A 147 0.07 -5.18 11.32
CA GLN A 147 0.88 -5.70 10.21
C GLN A 147 1.32 -4.63 9.19
N TYR A 148 0.70 -3.45 9.22
CA TYR A 148 1.04 -2.30 8.37
C TYR A 148 1.84 -1.22 9.11
N LYS A 149 2.01 -1.36 10.43
CA LYS A 149 2.61 -0.31 11.26
C LYS A 149 4.11 -0.20 11.00
N TRP A 150 4.54 1.02 10.68
CA TRP A 150 5.95 1.35 10.54
C TRP A 150 6.48 1.89 11.85
N ASP A 151 7.71 1.52 12.17
CA ASP A 151 8.44 2.14 13.26
C ASP A 151 9.34 3.29 12.76
N LYS A 152 9.99 3.94 13.72
CA LYS A 152 10.88 5.08 13.44
C LYS A 152 11.99 4.74 12.44
N TRP A 153 12.54 3.53 12.48
CA TRP A 153 13.61 3.10 11.59
C TRP A 153 13.09 2.84 10.18
N ASP A 154 11.89 2.25 10.06
CA ASP A 154 11.24 2.04 8.76
C ASP A 154 11.05 3.37 8.03
N TYR A 155 10.53 4.41 8.71
CA TYR A 155 10.39 5.75 8.13
C TYR A 155 11.73 6.35 7.68
N ILE A 156 12.79 6.20 8.50
CA ILE A 156 14.12 6.70 8.19
C ILE A 156 14.67 6.01 6.94
N PHE A 157 14.61 4.68 6.85
CA PHE A 157 15.15 3.93 5.72
C PHE A 157 14.35 4.13 4.43
N VAL A 158 13.03 4.24 4.52
CA VAL A 158 12.17 4.59 3.37
C VAL A 158 12.54 5.99 2.85
N GLY A 159 12.57 6.99 3.73
CA GLY A 159 12.91 8.37 3.38
C GLY A 159 14.32 8.48 2.81
N ALA A 160 15.31 7.91 3.49
CA ALA A 160 16.70 7.92 3.06
C ALA A 160 16.88 7.24 1.69
N SER A 161 16.25 6.09 1.46
CA SER A 161 16.35 5.36 0.18
C SER A 161 15.74 6.16 -0.98
N GLY A 162 14.55 6.75 -0.78
CA GLY A 162 13.89 7.56 -1.81
C GLY A 162 14.64 8.86 -2.12
N ILE A 163 15.17 9.55 -1.10
CA ILE A 163 16.00 10.75 -1.28
C ILE A 163 17.32 10.39 -1.98
N LEU A 164 17.98 9.32 -1.55
CA LEU A 164 19.23 8.86 -2.16
C LEU A 164 19.01 8.55 -3.64
N ALA A 165 17.94 7.83 -3.99
CA ALA A 165 17.59 7.54 -5.38
C ALA A 165 17.29 8.81 -6.19
N SER A 166 16.57 9.78 -5.61
CA SER A 166 16.34 11.10 -6.24
C SER A 166 17.64 11.84 -6.54
N LEU A 167 18.59 11.81 -5.59
CA LEU A 167 19.92 12.40 -5.77
C LEU A 167 20.72 11.64 -6.83
N THR A 168 20.64 10.31 -6.87
CA THR A 168 21.25 9.50 -7.93
C THR A 168 20.66 9.85 -9.30
N ASP A 169 19.34 10.03 -9.40
CA ASP A 169 18.69 10.44 -10.64
C ASP A 169 19.17 11.82 -11.12
N TYR A 170 19.27 12.77 -10.20
CA TYR A 170 19.69 14.14 -10.51
C TYR A 170 21.18 14.26 -10.84
N LEU A 171 22.05 13.58 -10.09
CA LEU A 171 23.51 13.75 -10.18
C LEU A 171 24.18 12.79 -11.17
N LEU A 172 23.64 11.58 -11.35
CA LEU A 172 24.29 10.51 -12.10
C LEU A 172 23.51 10.12 -13.36
N VAL A 173 22.19 9.90 -13.23
CA VAL A 173 21.34 9.51 -14.37
C VAL A 173 21.14 10.68 -15.33
N LYS A 174 20.83 11.90 -14.84
CA LYS A 174 20.68 13.13 -15.63
C LYS A 174 19.76 12.94 -16.86
N ILE A 175 20.00 13.67 -17.95
CA ILE A 175 19.36 13.52 -19.26
C ILE A 175 20.25 12.66 -20.19
N PRO A 176 19.72 12.01 -21.24
CA PRO A 176 20.47 11.11 -22.11
C PRO A 176 21.65 11.74 -22.86
N THR A 177 21.56 13.01 -23.23
CA THR A 177 22.54 13.72 -24.05
C THR A 177 22.68 15.16 -23.57
N THR A 178 23.89 15.73 -23.70
CA THR A 178 24.11 17.15 -23.42
C THR A 178 23.48 17.99 -24.51
N LEU A 179 22.56 18.88 -24.14
CA LEU A 179 21.88 19.75 -25.08
C LEU A 179 22.67 21.05 -25.24
N THR A 180 23.23 21.26 -26.44
CA THR A 180 23.99 22.47 -26.78
C THR A 180 23.15 23.53 -27.50
N THR A 181 21.99 23.15 -28.01
CA THR A 181 21.09 24.00 -28.80
C THR A 181 19.63 23.71 -28.47
N GLY A 182 18.74 24.63 -28.81
CA GLY A 182 17.30 24.53 -28.56
C GLY A 182 16.87 25.10 -27.20
N GLU A 183 15.58 24.92 -26.89
CA GLU A 183 14.91 25.46 -25.68
C GLU A 183 15.61 25.06 -24.38
N TYR A 184 16.17 23.85 -24.33
CA TYR A 184 16.81 23.27 -23.15
C TYR A 184 18.35 23.29 -23.21
N ALA A 185 18.93 24.21 -23.99
CA ALA A 185 20.38 24.34 -24.12
C ALA A 185 21.08 24.60 -22.77
N GLY A 186 22.26 24.01 -22.59
CA GLY A 186 23.07 24.12 -21.36
C GLY A 186 22.84 23.00 -20.35
N GLN A 187 21.84 22.13 -20.58
CA GLN A 187 21.61 20.97 -19.72
C GLN A 187 22.59 19.83 -20.04
N VAL A 188 23.18 19.27 -18.99
CA VAL A 188 24.29 18.30 -19.08
C VAL A 188 23.78 16.85 -19.11
N GLY A 189 24.30 16.08 -20.06
CA GLY A 189 24.01 14.67 -20.23
C GLY A 189 24.61 13.76 -19.15
N SER A 190 24.08 12.55 -19.11
CA SER A 190 24.54 11.46 -18.25
C SER A 190 25.92 10.96 -18.66
N PRO A 191 26.92 10.97 -17.77
CA PRO A 191 28.22 10.38 -18.07
C PRO A 191 28.13 8.85 -18.28
N ILE A 192 27.19 8.18 -17.61
CA ILE A 192 26.99 6.72 -17.78
C ILE A 192 26.33 6.41 -19.12
N THR A 193 25.34 7.20 -19.52
CA THR A 193 24.70 7.01 -20.84
C THR A 193 25.71 7.27 -21.96
N GLU A 194 26.52 8.32 -21.84
CA GLU A 194 27.60 8.59 -22.78
C GLU A 194 28.61 7.44 -22.82
N TRP A 195 29.05 6.94 -21.65
CA TRP A 195 29.94 5.80 -21.55
C TRP A 195 29.38 4.57 -22.28
N LEU A 196 28.10 4.23 -22.07
CA LEU A 196 27.44 3.08 -22.68
C LEU A 196 27.28 3.26 -24.20
N LYS A 197 27.04 4.49 -24.67
CA LYS A 197 26.94 4.84 -26.11
C LYS A 197 28.28 4.84 -26.86
N ARG A 198 29.43 4.72 -26.18
CA ARG A 198 30.73 4.56 -26.86
C ARG A 198 30.90 3.18 -27.50
N TYR A 199 30.19 2.18 -26.97
CA TYR A 199 30.17 0.82 -27.50
C TYR A 199 29.15 0.71 -28.65
N ASP A 200 29.34 1.55 -29.69
CA ASP A 200 28.55 1.47 -30.92
C ASP A 200 29.41 0.97 -32.09
N THR A 201 28.75 0.35 -33.07
CA THR A 201 29.33 -0.22 -34.29
C THR A 201 30.08 0.78 -35.17
N THR A 202 29.88 2.08 -34.96
CA THR A 202 30.54 3.14 -35.75
C THR A 202 31.78 3.73 -35.08
N LYS A 203 31.92 3.54 -33.77
CA LYS A 203 32.99 4.14 -32.95
C LYS A 203 33.91 3.13 -32.28
N SER A 204 33.45 1.89 -32.13
CA SER A 204 34.22 0.80 -31.53
C SER A 204 34.51 -0.30 -32.54
N ASN A 205 35.68 -0.92 -32.41
CA ASN A 205 36.06 -2.13 -33.14
C ASN A 205 36.30 -3.32 -32.18
N ASP A 206 35.61 -3.31 -31.03
CA ASP A 206 35.68 -4.41 -30.07
C ASP A 206 34.90 -5.65 -30.56
N TRP A 207 35.02 -6.74 -29.80
CA TRP A 207 34.37 -8.02 -30.12
C TRP A 207 32.85 -7.91 -30.21
N PHE A 208 32.23 -7.03 -29.42
CA PHE A 208 30.78 -6.87 -29.36
C PHE A 208 30.29 -6.08 -30.58
N ALA A 209 30.99 -5.01 -30.96
CA ALA A 209 30.71 -4.25 -32.17
C ALA A 209 30.79 -5.13 -33.43
N GLN A 210 31.84 -5.94 -33.57
CA GLN A 210 31.98 -6.89 -34.69
C GLN A 210 30.87 -7.95 -34.69
N TRP A 211 30.50 -8.47 -33.52
CA TRP A 211 29.41 -9.43 -33.42
C TRP A 211 28.05 -8.80 -33.77
N ALA A 212 27.79 -7.58 -33.31
CA ALA A 212 26.59 -6.82 -33.64
C ALA A 212 26.50 -6.50 -35.14
N GLU A 213 27.62 -6.14 -35.78
CA GLU A 213 27.68 -5.93 -37.23
C GLU A 213 27.34 -7.23 -37.98
N HIS A 214 27.93 -8.36 -37.60
CA HIS A 214 27.58 -9.67 -38.18
C HIS A 214 26.09 -10.01 -38.00
N LEU A 215 25.51 -9.74 -36.83
CA LEU A 215 24.07 -9.94 -36.59
C LEU A 215 23.21 -9.02 -37.46
N SER A 216 23.63 -7.77 -37.70
CA SER A 216 22.89 -6.86 -38.59
C SER A 216 22.85 -7.35 -40.04
N GLU A 217 23.89 -8.04 -40.49
CA GLU A 217 23.96 -8.60 -41.85
C GLU A 217 23.17 -9.90 -41.99
N THR A 218 23.18 -10.75 -40.95
CA THR A 218 22.58 -12.09 -40.97
C THR A 218 21.13 -12.11 -40.51
N CYS A 219 20.75 -11.31 -39.52
CA CYS A 219 19.41 -11.24 -38.95
C CYS A 219 18.61 -10.07 -39.54
N LYS A 220 18.45 -10.08 -40.88
CA LYS A 220 17.58 -9.11 -41.56
C LYS A 220 16.10 -9.43 -41.33
N VAL A 221 15.31 -8.39 -41.12
CA VAL A 221 13.89 -8.45 -40.80
C VAL A 221 13.10 -7.51 -41.71
N PRO A 222 11.84 -7.82 -42.05
CA PRO A 222 11.05 -7.01 -42.99
C PRO A 222 10.68 -5.63 -42.43
N TYR A 223 10.43 -5.56 -41.11
CA TYR A 223 10.00 -4.32 -40.44
C TYR A 223 11.10 -3.25 -40.30
N ASP A 224 12.34 -3.55 -40.71
CA ASP A 224 13.46 -2.60 -40.78
C ASP A 224 13.38 -1.70 -42.04
N SER A 225 12.46 -2.02 -42.96
CA SER A 225 12.18 -1.19 -44.14
C SER A 225 11.53 0.15 -43.78
N THR A 226 11.85 1.19 -44.54
CA THR A 226 11.19 2.52 -44.45
C THR A 226 10.00 2.68 -45.41
N GLY A 227 9.66 1.62 -46.14
CA GLY A 227 8.59 1.60 -47.13
C GLY A 227 7.84 0.27 -47.17
N TYR A 228 6.67 0.30 -47.81
CA TYR A 228 5.73 -0.82 -47.92
C TYR A 228 5.33 -1.10 -49.38
N ALA A 229 4.63 -2.20 -49.58
CA ALA A 229 4.08 -2.64 -50.85
C ALA A 229 2.77 -1.92 -51.19
N GLY A 230 2.89 -0.86 -51.96
CA GLY A 230 1.75 -0.11 -52.49
C GLY A 230 1.30 -0.58 -53.87
N ALA A 231 0.18 -0.03 -54.34
CA ALA A 231 -0.42 -0.38 -55.64
C ALA A 231 0.48 0.01 -56.83
N GLY A 232 1.34 1.02 -56.65
CA GLY A 232 2.29 1.50 -57.65
C GLY A 232 3.74 1.00 -57.47
N GLY A 233 4.01 0.09 -56.53
CA GLY A 233 5.36 -0.37 -56.18
C GLY A 233 5.73 -0.07 -54.73
N VAL A 234 7.00 0.24 -54.46
CA VAL A 234 7.46 0.55 -53.09
C VAL A 234 7.07 1.99 -52.73
N GLU A 235 6.16 2.13 -51.76
CA GLU A 235 5.73 3.42 -51.22
C GLU A 235 6.42 3.69 -49.88
N ARG A 236 6.66 4.96 -49.53
CA ARG A 236 7.35 5.33 -48.28
C ARG A 236 6.34 5.49 -47.15
N ILE A 237 6.69 5.01 -45.96
CA ILE A 237 5.89 5.25 -44.76
C ILE A 237 6.11 6.70 -44.32
N THR A 238 5.02 7.47 -44.18
CA THR A 238 5.08 8.88 -43.79
C THR A 238 5.79 9.06 -42.45
N GLY A 239 6.72 10.02 -42.41
CA GLY A 239 7.50 10.34 -41.21
C GLY A 239 8.62 9.34 -40.88
N MET A 240 8.72 8.22 -41.60
CA MET A 240 9.71 7.17 -41.38
C MET A 240 11.00 7.41 -42.18
N PHE A 241 12.14 7.49 -41.49
CA PHE A 241 13.48 7.70 -42.06
C PHE A 241 14.53 6.94 -41.25
N PRO A 242 15.81 6.87 -41.69
CA PRO A 242 16.83 6.03 -41.04
C PRO A 242 17.02 6.26 -39.53
N LYS A 243 16.72 7.45 -39.01
CA LYS A 243 16.80 7.70 -37.55
C LYS A 243 15.48 7.45 -36.80
N SER A 244 14.35 7.30 -37.48
CA SER A 244 13.04 7.17 -36.83
C SER A 244 12.34 5.82 -36.99
N HIS A 245 12.68 5.03 -38.00
CA HIS A 245 11.99 3.76 -38.28
C HIS A 245 11.94 2.84 -37.06
N ARG A 246 13.03 2.76 -36.29
CA ARG A 246 13.08 1.96 -35.05
C ARG A 246 12.11 2.40 -33.97
N PHE A 247 11.80 3.68 -33.89
CA PHE A 247 10.79 4.15 -32.95
C PHE A 247 9.39 3.85 -33.48
N GLN A 248 9.18 4.06 -34.78
CA GLN A 248 7.88 3.94 -35.43
C GLN A 248 7.43 2.49 -35.64
N SER A 249 8.36 1.54 -35.78
CA SER A 249 8.06 0.12 -35.96
C SER A 249 8.12 -0.62 -34.62
N LEU A 250 7.03 -1.31 -34.27
CA LEU A 250 6.93 -2.08 -33.03
C LEU A 250 7.91 -3.26 -32.98
N GLY A 251 8.40 -3.70 -34.14
CA GLY A 251 9.39 -4.76 -34.24
C GLY A 251 10.72 -4.45 -33.54
N HIS A 252 11.07 -3.18 -33.37
CA HIS A 252 12.29 -2.78 -32.64
C HIS A 252 12.05 -2.54 -31.14
N ASP A 253 10.82 -2.68 -30.63
CA ASP A 253 10.59 -2.55 -29.19
C ASP A 253 11.21 -3.75 -28.43
N PRO A 254 11.99 -3.53 -27.36
CA PRO A 254 12.62 -4.62 -26.60
C PRO A 254 11.64 -5.66 -26.02
N VAL A 255 10.37 -5.30 -25.83
CA VAL A 255 9.33 -6.22 -25.34
C VAL A 255 8.32 -6.53 -26.43
N LEU A 256 7.76 -5.50 -27.08
CA LEU A 256 6.72 -5.70 -28.08
C LEU A 256 7.24 -6.34 -29.37
N GLY A 257 8.54 -6.23 -29.66
CA GLY A 257 9.20 -6.89 -30.79
C GLY A 257 9.08 -8.42 -30.74
N PHE A 258 9.00 -9.02 -29.55
CA PHE A 258 8.77 -10.47 -29.43
C PHE A 258 7.35 -10.91 -29.80
N VAL A 259 6.41 -9.96 -29.90
CA VAL A 259 5.04 -10.21 -30.38
C VAL A 259 4.92 -9.72 -31.81
N PHE A 260 5.03 -8.41 -32.03
CA PHE A 260 4.82 -7.79 -33.35
C PHE A 260 5.97 -8.06 -34.30
N GLY A 261 7.23 -7.95 -33.86
CA GLY A 261 8.40 -8.22 -34.70
C GLY A 261 8.46 -9.67 -35.17
N VAL A 262 8.20 -10.63 -34.28
CA VAL A 262 8.12 -12.06 -34.65
C VAL A 262 7.00 -12.31 -35.67
N LEU A 263 5.81 -11.73 -35.47
CA LEU A 263 4.70 -11.85 -36.43
C LEU A 263 5.04 -11.20 -37.78
N ASP A 264 5.69 -10.03 -37.74
CA ASP A 264 6.12 -9.30 -38.92
C ASP A 264 7.17 -10.06 -39.72
N ILE A 265 8.14 -10.69 -39.04
CA ILE A 265 9.14 -11.58 -39.67
C ILE A 265 8.45 -12.77 -40.36
N MET A 266 7.48 -13.41 -39.70
CA MET A 266 6.77 -14.55 -40.26
C MET A 266 5.89 -14.17 -41.46
N ARG A 267 5.36 -12.95 -41.49
CA ARG A 267 4.39 -12.49 -42.50
C ARG A 267 4.99 -11.61 -43.59
N GLY A 268 6.24 -11.18 -43.45
CA GLY A 268 6.84 -10.19 -44.35
C GLY A 268 6.19 -8.81 -44.23
N THR A 269 5.72 -8.44 -43.03
CA THR A 269 4.99 -7.19 -42.78
C THR A 269 5.80 -6.21 -41.92
N ILE A 270 5.27 -5.00 -41.78
CA ILE A 270 5.70 -4.01 -40.79
C ILE A 270 4.47 -3.51 -40.04
N THR A 271 4.52 -3.59 -38.70
CA THR A 271 3.47 -3.09 -37.81
C THR A 271 4.01 -1.93 -36.97
N GLY A 272 3.29 -0.82 -36.93
CA GLY A 272 3.75 0.37 -36.21
C GLY A 272 2.92 1.62 -36.45
N PHE A 273 3.59 2.77 -36.52
CA PHE A 273 2.97 4.08 -36.69
C PHE A 273 3.58 4.85 -37.86
N SER A 274 2.72 5.43 -38.69
CA SER A 274 3.10 6.55 -39.57
C SER A 274 3.04 7.86 -38.79
N TYR A 275 3.79 8.87 -39.21
CA TYR A 275 3.80 10.19 -38.58
C TYR A 275 3.60 11.28 -39.64
N ASP A 276 2.52 12.04 -39.51
CA ASP A 276 2.28 13.24 -40.32
C ASP A 276 2.80 14.48 -39.60
N LYS A 277 3.77 15.15 -40.22
CA LYS A 277 4.41 16.35 -39.68
C LYS A 277 3.48 17.57 -39.68
N LEU A 278 2.52 17.64 -40.61
CA LEU A 278 1.62 18.79 -40.73
C LEU A 278 0.60 18.81 -39.60
N THR A 279 0.06 17.64 -39.26
CA THR A 279 -0.92 17.48 -38.18
C THR A 279 -0.29 17.07 -36.85
N GLN A 280 1.00 16.70 -36.83
CA GLN A 280 1.72 16.14 -35.67
C GLN A 280 1.03 14.89 -35.09
N THR A 281 0.33 14.13 -35.94
CA THR A 281 -0.42 12.94 -35.52
C THR A 281 0.27 11.67 -35.97
N HIS A 282 0.28 10.67 -35.08
CA HIS A 282 0.68 9.31 -35.41
C HIS A 282 -0.54 8.47 -35.75
N THR A 283 -0.46 7.66 -36.80
CA THR A 283 -1.55 6.76 -37.21
C THR A 283 -1.04 5.33 -37.24
N TRP A 284 -1.77 4.42 -36.58
CA TRP A 284 -1.48 2.99 -36.59
C TRP A 284 -1.47 2.47 -38.03
N MET A 285 -0.50 1.61 -38.35
CA MET A 285 -0.40 0.97 -39.65
C MET A 285 0.10 -0.47 -39.52
N GLN A 286 -0.34 -1.31 -40.46
CA GLN A 286 0.20 -2.65 -40.67
C GLN A 286 0.19 -2.91 -42.18
N GLU A 287 1.37 -3.04 -42.77
CA GLU A 287 1.50 -3.14 -44.24
C GLU A 287 2.47 -4.26 -44.63
N ALA A 288 2.26 -4.83 -45.82
CA ALA A 288 3.20 -5.77 -46.41
C ALA A 288 4.45 -5.04 -46.90
N VAL A 289 5.63 -5.62 -46.72
CA VAL A 289 6.89 -5.03 -47.17
C VAL A 289 7.39 -5.78 -48.41
N TRP A 290 7.88 -5.05 -49.42
CA TRP A 290 8.69 -5.67 -50.47
C TRP A 290 10.00 -6.11 -49.86
N SER A 291 10.11 -7.39 -49.53
CA SER A 291 11.35 -7.97 -49.04
C SER A 291 11.69 -9.22 -49.86
N ASN A 292 12.97 -9.39 -50.16
CA ASN A 292 13.49 -10.64 -50.72
C ASN A 292 13.66 -11.72 -49.62
N LEU A 293 13.11 -11.50 -48.42
CA LEU A 293 13.19 -12.43 -47.32
C LEU A 293 12.04 -13.43 -47.47
N GLU A 294 12.38 -14.71 -47.61
CA GLU A 294 11.36 -15.76 -47.61
C GLU A 294 10.67 -15.81 -46.23
N PRO A 295 9.35 -16.06 -46.17
CA PRO A 295 8.65 -16.29 -44.92
C PRO A 295 9.29 -17.44 -44.13
N VAL A 296 9.53 -17.21 -42.85
CA VAL A 296 10.20 -18.19 -41.97
C VAL A 296 9.26 -18.73 -40.89
N GLY A 297 9.59 -19.90 -40.35
CA GLY A 297 8.87 -20.50 -39.22
C GLY A 297 9.08 -19.76 -37.90
N LEU A 298 8.26 -20.06 -36.89
CA LEU A 298 8.26 -19.38 -35.59
C LEU A 298 9.63 -19.38 -34.88
N ILE A 299 10.30 -20.53 -34.83
CA ILE A 299 11.60 -20.65 -34.12
C ILE A 299 12.64 -19.77 -34.80
N GLU A 300 12.71 -19.80 -36.13
CA GLU A 300 13.62 -18.97 -36.90
C GLU A 300 13.28 -17.49 -36.76
N ALA A 301 11.99 -17.13 -36.76
CA ALA A 301 11.54 -15.76 -36.52
C ALA A 301 11.99 -15.25 -35.14
N ILE A 302 11.87 -16.07 -34.09
CA ILE A 302 12.34 -15.73 -32.74
C ILE A 302 13.86 -15.52 -32.73
N LEU A 303 14.64 -16.41 -33.35
CA LEU A 303 16.11 -16.28 -33.40
C LEU A 303 16.54 -15.05 -34.19
N ARG A 304 15.91 -14.78 -35.33
CA ARG A 304 16.15 -13.57 -36.14
C ARG A 304 15.77 -12.30 -35.36
N GLN A 305 14.66 -12.31 -34.64
CA GLN A 305 14.24 -11.20 -33.78
C GLN A 305 15.29 -10.89 -32.71
N ILE A 306 15.78 -11.91 -32.00
CA ILE A 306 16.82 -11.74 -30.97
C ILE A 306 18.10 -11.14 -31.59
N GLY A 307 18.60 -11.73 -32.67
CA GLY A 307 19.81 -11.27 -33.33
C GLY A 307 19.68 -9.83 -33.84
N HIS A 308 18.54 -9.49 -34.46
CA HIS A 308 18.27 -8.16 -34.96
C HIS A 308 18.24 -7.12 -33.83
N LEU A 309 17.51 -7.38 -32.75
CA LEU A 309 17.46 -6.47 -31.59
C LEU A 309 18.84 -6.27 -30.95
N ILE A 310 19.63 -7.34 -30.79
CA ILE A 310 21.01 -7.21 -30.26
C ILE A 310 21.85 -6.29 -31.15
N SER A 311 21.77 -6.47 -32.47
CA SER A 311 22.51 -5.64 -33.42
C SER A 311 22.14 -4.16 -33.30
N ASP A 312 20.86 -3.87 -33.11
CA ASP A 312 20.35 -2.51 -33.03
C ASP A 312 20.71 -1.78 -31.73
N VAL A 313 20.88 -2.49 -30.60
CA VAL A 313 21.37 -1.88 -29.34
C VAL A 313 22.73 -1.21 -29.55
N ALA A 314 23.58 -1.82 -30.38
CA ALA A 314 24.94 -1.37 -30.66
C ALA A 314 25.01 -0.27 -31.74
N THR A 315 23.89 0.31 -32.17
CA THR A 315 23.89 1.35 -33.21
C THR A 315 23.85 2.76 -32.60
N PRO A 316 24.16 3.81 -33.38
CA PRO A 316 24.12 5.18 -32.87
C PRO A 316 22.75 5.59 -32.27
N MET A 317 21.64 5.20 -32.92
CA MET A 317 20.29 5.50 -32.41
C MET A 317 19.81 4.56 -31.29
N GLY A 318 20.28 3.31 -31.28
CA GLY A 318 19.83 2.30 -30.31
C GLY A 318 18.37 1.88 -30.51
N LEU A 319 17.91 0.97 -29.66
CA LEU A 319 16.50 0.57 -29.57
C LEU A 319 15.68 1.61 -28.78
N PRO A 320 14.37 1.71 -29.01
CA PRO A 320 13.46 2.45 -28.12
C PRO A 320 13.45 1.88 -26.69
N ALA A 321 13.05 2.69 -25.70
CA ALA A 321 12.77 2.17 -24.36
C ALA A 321 11.55 1.22 -24.41
N PRO A 322 11.47 0.21 -23.51
CA PRO A 322 10.41 -0.78 -23.55
C PRO A 322 9.01 -0.15 -23.49
N PHE A 323 8.11 -0.57 -24.36
CA PHE A 323 6.75 -0.06 -24.52
C PHE A 323 6.62 1.42 -24.95
N MET A 324 7.73 2.15 -25.05
CA MET A 324 7.70 3.58 -25.40
C MET A 324 7.19 3.79 -26.83
N THR A 325 7.34 2.79 -27.69
CA THR A 325 6.82 2.79 -29.06
C THR A 325 5.28 2.93 -29.11
N LEU A 326 4.53 2.41 -28.13
CA LEU A 326 3.08 2.55 -28.05
C LEU A 326 2.61 3.97 -27.71
N ILE A 327 3.47 4.75 -27.03
CA ILE A 327 3.15 6.13 -26.64
C ILE A 327 2.87 7.00 -27.87
N GLN A 328 3.43 6.65 -29.04
CA GLN A 328 3.11 7.28 -30.32
C GLN A 328 1.61 7.32 -30.61
N GLY A 329 0.85 6.29 -30.24
CA GLY A 329 -0.59 6.23 -30.47
C GLY A 329 -1.39 7.26 -29.66
N ILE A 330 -0.78 7.97 -28.71
CA ILE A 330 -1.43 8.95 -27.86
C ILE A 330 -1.32 10.34 -28.49
N ASN A 331 -2.23 10.65 -29.41
CA ASN A 331 -2.35 11.97 -30.04
C ASN A 331 -3.12 12.99 -29.18
N LEU A 332 -2.91 12.98 -27.86
CA LEU A 332 -3.58 13.87 -26.91
C LEU A 332 -2.61 14.94 -26.38
N GLY A 333 -3.18 16.09 -26.00
CA GLY A 333 -2.46 17.21 -25.40
C GLY A 333 -1.74 18.10 -26.42
N SER A 334 -1.37 19.28 -25.95
CA SER A 334 -0.56 20.27 -26.68
C SER A 334 0.45 20.83 -25.69
N PHE A 335 1.73 20.51 -25.90
CA PHE A 335 2.79 20.76 -24.94
C PHE A 335 3.98 21.49 -25.58
N GLY A 336 4.50 22.49 -24.86
CA GLY A 336 5.61 23.34 -25.28
C GLY A 336 5.26 24.28 -26.43
N GLU A 337 6.24 25.03 -26.93
CA GLU A 337 6.04 26.03 -28.00
C GLU A 337 5.63 25.40 -29.35
N GLN A 338 5.92 24.11 -29.55
CA GLN A 338 5.58 23.38 -30.77
C GLN A 338 4.26 22.62 -30.69
N GLU A 339 3.45 22.88 -29.65
CA GLU A 339 2.11 22.29 -29.46
C GLU A 339 2.06 20.76 -29.60
N ARG A 340 3.13 20.09 -29.13
CA ARG A 340 3.35 18.66 -29.39
C ARG A 340 2.33 17.82 -28.63
N THR A 341 1.86 16.75 -29.26
CA THR A 341 1.10 15.67 -28.60
C THR A 341 2.03 14.81 -27.73
N VAL A 342 1.45 13.98 -26.85
CA VAL A 342 2.22 12.99 -26.06
C VAL A 342 3.05 12.06 -26.97
N GLY A 343 2.45 11.58 -28.07
CA GLY A 343 3.15 10.75 -29.04
C GLY A 343 4.34 11.46 -29.70
N GLU A 344 4.19 12.74 -30.04
CA GLU A 344 5.27 13.55 -30.60
C GLU A 344 6.37 13.87 -29.58
N ILE A 345 6.02 14.07 -28.31
CA ILE A 345 7.03 14.18 -27.24
C ILE A 345 7.85 12.90 -27.15
N ALA A 346 7.22 11.73 -27.13
CA ALA A 346 7.95 10.46 -27.04
C ALA A 346 8.87 10.26 -28.25
N ARG A 347 8.38 10.58 -29.45
CA ARG A 347 9.17 10.62 -30.68
C ARG A 347 10.38 11.56 -30.56
N TRP A 348 10.17 12.78 -30.08
CA TRP A 348 11.22 13.75 -29.88
C TRP A 348 12.25 13.28 -28.83
N MET A 349 11.79 12.68 -27.73
CA MET A 349 12.67 12.12 -26.70
C MET A 349 13.61 11.05 -27.28
N TYR A 350 13.07 10.09 -28.04
CA TYR A 350 13.87 9.06 -28.69
C TYR A 350 14.90 9.66 -29.66
N LEU A 351 14.48 10.60 -30.51
CA LEU A 351 15.37 11.26 -31.49
C LEU A 351 16.50 12.07 -30.82
N ASN A 352 16.30 12.52 -29.58
CA ASN A 352 17.31 13.22 -28.77
C ASN A 352 18.09 12.27 -27.83
N GLY A 353 17.99 10.96 -28.07
CA GLY A 353 18.85 9.95 -27.44
C GLY A 353 18.24 9.28 -26.21
N TYR A 354 16.95 9.45 -25.94
CA TYR A 354 16.23 8.66 -24.92
C TYR A 354 15.96 7.24 -25.46
N ASP A 355 17.02 6.44 -25.54
CA ASP A 355 17.02 5.08 -26.08
C ASP A 355 17.04 4.02 -24.96
N PHE A 356 17.02 2.75 -25.34
CA PHE A 356 17.08 1.61 -24.42
C PHE A 356 18.28 1.67 -23.48
N ARG A 357 19.43 2.16 -23.97
CA ARG A 357 20.65 2.33 -23.16
C ARG A 357 20.44 3.36 -22.06
N HIS A 358 19.86 4.52 -22.37
CA HIS A 358 19.50 5.49 -21.34
C HIS A 358 18.44 4.94 -20.38
N PHE A 359 17.48 4.17 -20.88
CA PHE A 359 16.51 3.48 -20.02
C PHE A 359 17.20 2.56 -19.00
N LEU A 360 18.19 1.76 -19.41
CA LEU A 360 18.99 0.92 -18.49
C LEU A 360 19.71 1.77 -17.44
N VAL A 361 20.28 2.91 -17.84
CA VAL A 361 20.92 3.85 -16.90
C VAL A 361 19.90 4.44 -15.93
N SER A 362 18.69 4.78 -16.40
CA SER A 362 17.60 5.27 -15.55
C SER A 362 17.16 4.23 -14.52
N GLY A 363 17.33 2.94 -14.82
CA GLY A 363 17.10 1.81 -13.91
C GLY A 363 18.03 1.77 -12.68
N ILE A 364 19.12 2.54 -12.66
CA ILE A 364 19.96 2.70 -11.47
C ILE A 364 19.16 3.31 -10.32
N THR A 365 18.27 4.27 -10.61
CA THR A 365 17.43 4.94 -9.61
C THR A 365 16.54 3.98 -8.82
N PRO A 366 15.65 3.18 -9.46
CA PRO A 366 14.86 2.21 -8.73
C PRO A 366 15.73 1.11 -8.11
N ALA A 367 16.86 0.74 -8.73
CA ALA A 367 17.78 -0.23 -8.16
C ALA A 367 18.37 0.23 -6.83
N VAL A 368 18.68 1.52 -6.65
CA VAL A 368 19.15 2.07 -5.36
C VAL A 368 18.11 1.84 -4.26
N ILE A 369 16.83 2.08 -4.54
CA ILE A 369 15.73 1.85 -3.59
C ILE A 369 15.64 0.36 -3.26
N GLU A 370 15.55 -0.48 -4.29
CA GLU A 370 15.36 -1.91 -4.15
C GLU A 370 16.54 -2.55 -3.40
N ILE A 371 17.78 -2.14 -3.65
CA ILE A 371 18.95 -2.66 -2.95
C ILE A 371 18.98 -2.17 -1.50
N ALA A 372 18.90 -0.85 -1.28
CA ALA A 372 19.05 -0.28 0.05
C ALA A 372 17.93 -0.74 1.00
N LEU A 373 16.68 -0.68 0.53
CA LEU A 373 15.52 -0.98 1.36
C LEU A 373 15.37 -2.49 1.58
N ARG A 374 15.63 -3.33 0.57
CA ARG A 374 15.59 -4.79 0.78
C ARG A 374 16.73 -5.27 1.66
N ALA A 375 17.93 -4.67 1.55
CA ALA A 375 19.02 -5.00 2.46
C ALA A 375 18.64 -4.68 3.91
N TYR A 376 18.07 -3.50 4.16
CA TYR A 376 17.56 -3.12 5.49
C TYR A 376 16.50 -4.12 5.98
N ILE A 377 15.50 -4.40 5.16
CA ILE A 377 14.40 -5.30 5.52
C ILE A 377 14.91 -6.72 5.84
N MET A 378 15.82 -7.26 5.02
CA MET A 378 16.41 -8.58 5.23
C MET A 378 17.24 -8.63 6.51
N LEU A 379 18.08 -7.62 6.77
CA LEU A 379 18.87 -7.52 7.99
C LEU A 379 17.99 -7.42 9.24
N ARG A 380 16.92 -6.62 9.16
CA ARG A 380 15.96 -6.47 10.25
C ARG A 380 15.23 -7.78 10.53
N HIS A 381 14.71 -8.43 9.49
CA HIS A 381 14.00 -9.69 9.64
C HIS A 381 14.89 -10.77 10.26
N TYR A 382 16.15 -10.86 9.81
CA TYR A 382 17.14 -11.76 10.39
C TYR A 382 17.42 -11.44 11.87
N SER A 383 17.50 -10.16 12.24
CA SER A 383 17.72 -9.74 13.63
C SER A 383 16.53 -10.06 14.54
N GLU A 384 15.30 -9.99 14.04
CA GLU A 384 14.09 -10.20 14.85
C GLU A 384 13.73 -11.69 14.95
N ASN A 385 13.89 -12.46 13.86
CA ASN A 385 13.36 -13.82 13.73
C ASN A 385 14.43 -14.90 13.48
N GLY A 386 15.70 -14.53 13.30
CA GLY A 386 16.78 -15.46 12.95
C GLY A 386 16.67 -16.01 11.52
N GLU A 387 17.25 -17.19 11.29
CA GLU A 387 17.22 -17.89 10.00
C GLU A 387 15.84 -18.52 9.71
N THR A 388 14.86 -17.67 9.39
CA THR A 388 13.53 -18.11 8.96
C THR A 388 13.30 -17.80 7.49
N LYS A 389 12.40 -18.54 6.84
CA LYS A 389 12.05 -18.29 5.43
C LYS A 389 11.40 -16.91 5.33
N PHE A 390 12.06 -16.04 4.56
CA PHE A 390 11.62 -14.67 4.40
C PHE A 390 10.95 -14.44 3.05
N GLU A 391 9.63 -14.28 3.05
CA GLU A 391 8.87 -13.91 1.86
C GLU A 391 8.63 -12.40 1.79
N LEU A 392 9.61 -11.69 1.23
CA LEU A 392 9.57 -10.23 1.11
C LEU A 392 8.35 -9.72 0.32
N THR A 393 7.88 -10.47 -0.68
CA THR A 393 6.81 -10.04 -1.60
C THR A 393 5.41 -10.16 -1.03
N SER A 394 5.19 -11.04 -0.04
CA SER A 394 3.86 -11.27 0.56
C SER A 394 3.61 -10.36 1.77
N HIS A 395 4.66 -9.80 2.39
CA HIS A 395 4.50 -9.00 3.60
C HIS A 395 3.96 -7.57 3.31
N PRO A 396 2.76 -7.21 3.81
CA PRO A 396 2.10 -5.96 3.45
C PRO A 396 2.88 -4.70 3.87
N LYS A 397 3.51 -4.73 5.05
CA LYS A 397 4.44 -3.70 5.53
C LYS A 397 5.52 -3.34 4.50
N TYR A 398 6.32 -4.31 4.06
CA TYR A 398 7.47 -4.04 3.18
C TYR A 398 7.05 -3.55 1.81
N ARG A 399 5.91 -4.03 1.30
CA ARG A 399 5.35 -3.51 0.05
C ARG A 399 4.94 -2.04 0.17
N SER A 400 4.34 -1.64 1.29
CA SER A 400 4.03 -0.23 1.54
C SER A 400 5.30 0.64 1.63
N MET A 401 6.37 0.12 2.24
CA MET A 401 7.66 0.82 2.32
C MET A 401 8.28 1.05 0.94
N LEU A 402 8.29 0.02 0.08
CA LEU A 402 8.77 0.11 -1.30
C LEU A 402 7.94 1.12 -2.11
N LEU A 403 6.61 1.05 -2.01
CA LEU A 403 5.72 2.00 -2.70
C LEU A 403 6.05 3.44 -2.33
N MET A 404 6.23 3.74 -1.04
CA MET A 404 6.51 5.09 -0.58
C MET A 404 7.92 5.55 -0.93
N ALA A 405 8.93 4.68 -0.90
CA ALA A 405 10.28 5.02 -1.33
C ALA A 405 10.32 5.40 -2.83
N HIS A 406 9.66 4.61 -3.68
CA HIS A 406 9.47 4.93 -5.10
C HIS A 406 8.60 6.18 -5.30
N GLY A 407 7.60 6.41 -4.44
CA GLY A 407 6.82 7.64 -4.40
C GLY A 407 7.67 8.89 -4.14
N ILE A 408 8.62 8.81 -3.20
CA ILE A 408 9.56 9.89 -2.92
C ILE A 408 10.49 10.13 -4.12
N ALA A 409 10.99 9.06 -4.76
CA ALA A 409 11.87 9.18 -5.92
C ALA A 409 11.16 9.71 -7.18
N THR A 410 9.91 9.31 -7.43
CA THR A 410 9.09 9.90 -8.50
C THR A 410 8.77 11.37 -8.26
N LEU A 411 8.50 11.77 -7.00
CA LEU A 411 8.41 13.19 -6.63
C LEU A 411 9.73 13.93 -6.87
N GLY A 412 10.86 13.31 -6.52
CA GLY A 412 12.19 13.83 -6.81
C GLY A 412 12.43 14.01 -8.32
N ASN A 413 12.02 13.05 -9.14
CA ASN A 413 12.10 13.15 -10.60
C ASN A 413 11.17 14.24 -11.17
N ALA A 414 9.96 14.39 -10.64
CA ALA A 414 9.09 15.51 -10.99
C ALA A 414 9.73 16.86 -10.66
N GLY A 415 10.39 16.96 -9.49
CA GLY A 415 11.21 18.11 -9.11
C GLY A 415 12.37 18.36 -10.08
N LYS A 416 13.10 17.31 -10.48
CA LYS A 416 14.16 17.38 -11.51
C LYS A 416 13.64 17.93 -12.83
N ILE A 417 12.49 17.44 -13.32
CA ILE A 417 11.87 17.94 -14.56
C ILE A 417 11.54 19.42 -14.44
N ALA A 418 10.94 19.85 -13.32
CA ALA A 418 10.62 21.25 -13.07
C ALA A 418 11.87 22.15 -13.04
N LEU A 419 12.93 21.71 -12.36
CA LEU A 419 14.23 22.41 -12.33
C LEU A 419 14.90 22.49 -13.71
N MET A 420 14.63 21.51 -14.58
CA MET A 420 15.12 21.44 -15.95
C MET A 420 14.14 22.08 -16.96
N GLN A 421 13.34 23.05 -16.52
CA GLN A 421 12.42 23.84 -17.35
C GLN A 421 11.37 23.00 -18.09
N GLY A 422 10.97 21.87 -17.51
CA GLY A 422 9.99 20.98 -18.14
C GLY A 422 10.56 20.09 -19.24
N ASN A 423 11.90 19.97 -19.36
CA ASN A 423 12.53 19.13 -20.38
C ASN A 423 12.03 17.66 -20.28
N PRO A 424 11.34 17.13 -21.31
CA PRO A 424 10.85 15.75 -21.31
C PRO A 424 11.96 14.70 -21.16
N LEU A 425 13.19 15.01 -21.60
CA LEU A 425 14.34 14.12 -21.45
C LEU A 425 14.75 13.88 -20.00
N ALA A 426 14.29 14.71 -19.05
CA ALA A 426 14.61 14.57 -17.63
C ALA A 426 13.76 13.52 -16.91
N ILE A 427 12.68 13.04 -17.55
CA ILE A 427 11.83 11.96 -17.04
C ILE A 427 12.68 10.72 -16.78
N ASN A 428 12.54 10.11 -15.61
CA ASN A 428 13.13 8.81 -15.31
C ASN A 428 12.09 7.70 -15.53
N TYR A 429 12.01 7.23 -16.77
CA TYR A 429 10.98 6.27 -17.18
C TYR A 429 11.03 4.96 -16.38
N ALA A 430 12.23 4.47 -16.02
CA ALA A 430 12.36 3.27 -15.19
C ALA A 430 11.80 3.46 -13.78
N GLU A 431 12.04 4.60 -13.14
CA GLU A 431 11.50 4.91 -11.81
C GLU A 431 9.97 5.02 -11.84
N TRP A 432 9.40 5.69 -12.85
CA TRP A 432 7.94 5.74 -13.01
C TRP A 432 7.33 4.35 -13.21
N MET A 433 7.97 3.47 -14.00
CA MET A 433 7.51 2.09 -14.15
C MET A 433 7.64 1.30 -12.84
N ALA A 434 8.71 1.48 -12.08
CA ALA A 434 8.90 0.83 -10.77
C ALA A 434 7.83 1.30 -9.76
N PHE A 435 7.53 2.59 -9.71
CA PHE A 435 6.46 3.13 -8.89
C PHE A 435 5.10 2.55 -9.28
N ILE A 436 4.77 2.54 -10.58
CA ILE A 436 3.50 1.99 -11.10
C ILE A 436 3.35 0.50 -10.73
N ARG A 437 4.44 -0.27 -10.80
CA ARG A 437 4.47 -1.69 -10.40
C ARG A 437 4.01 -1.90 -8.95
N TYR A 438 4.34 -1.00 -8.02
CA TYR A 438 3.89 -1.08 -6.64
C TYR A 438 2.54 -0.39 -6.40
N LEU A 439 2.24 0.65 -7.18
CA LEU A 439 1.02 1.43 -7.05
C LEU A 439 -0.23 0.64 -7.49
N ILE A 440 -0.20 0.01 -8.67
CA ILE A 440 -1.38 -0.69 -9.23
C ILE A 440 -1.89 -1.78 -8.27
N PRO A 441 -1.06 -2.71 -7.77
CA PRO A 441 -1.52 -3.70 -6.81
C PRO A 441 -2.06 -3.05 -5.52
N SER A 442 -1.54 -1.89 -5.12
CA SER A 442 -1.92 -1.23 -3.86
C SER A 442 -3.25 -0.52 -4.00
N ILE A 443 -3.52 0.08 -5.16
CA ILE A 443 -4.86 0.57 -5.53
C ILE A 443 -5.85 -0.59 -5.57
N LYS A 444 -5.50 -1.72 -6.20
CA LYS A 444 -6.37 -2.91 -6.20
C LYS A 444 -6.71 -3.35 -4.77
N TYR A 445 -5.70 -3.42 -3.91
CA TYR A 445 -5.90 -3.74 -2.50
C TYR A 445 -6.85 -2.73 -1.82
N TRP A 446 -6.63 -1.43 -1.97
CA TRP A 446 -7.47 -0.41 -1.33
C TRP A 446 -8.92 -0.39 -1.82
N VAL A 447 -9.14 -0.63 -3.12
CA VAL A 447 -10.46 -0.52 -3.76
C VAL A 447 -11.26 -1.81 -3.66
N PHE A 448 -10.61 -2.97 -3.82
CA PHE A 448 -11.30 -4.26 -3.98
C PHE A 448 -11.00 -5.24 -2.85
N ASP A 449 -9.73 -5.43 -2.50
CA ASP A 449 -9.34 -6.59 -1.69
C ASP A 449 -9.35 -6.31 -0.17
N LYS A 450 -9.36 -5.03 0.26
CA LYS A 450 -9.22 -4.64 1.68
C LYS A 450 -10.26 -5.30 2.57
N HIS A 451 -11.53 -5.28 2.17
CA HIS A 451 -12.62 -5.84 2.97
C HIS A 451 -12.52 -7.37 3.07
N GLN A 452 -12.25 -8.04 1.94
CA GLN A 452 -12.09 -9.49 1.90
C GLN A 452 -10.91 -9.94 2.75
N LEU A 453 -9.72 -9.37 2.54
CA LEU A 453 -8.52 -9.74 3.30
C LEU A 453 -8.63 -9.40 4.79
N TYR A 454 -9.38 -8.36 5.12
CA TYR A 454 -9.73 -8.06 6.51
C TYR A 454 -10.56 -9.20 7.10
N MET A 455 -11.66 -9.61 6.44
CA MET A 455 -12.50 -10.71 6.90
C MET A 455 -11.73 -12.04 7.01
N GLU A 456 -10.91 -12.37 6.01
CA GLU A 456 -10.06 -13.57 6.03
C GLU A 456 -9.07 -13.55 7.22
N HIS A 457 -8.49 -12.39 7.54
CA HIS A 457 -7.63 -12.23 8.71
C HIS A 457 -8.40 -12.40 10.02
N LEU A 458 -9.63 -11.87 10.12
CA LEU A 458 -10.50 -12.10 11.28
C LEU A 458 -10.80 -13.59 11.46
N GLU A 459 -11.12 -14.29 10.36
CA GLU A 459 -11.41 -15.73 10.37
C GLU A 459 -10.19 -16.56 10.79
N GLN A 460 -8.99 -16.22 10.32
CA GLN A 460 -7.75 -16.90 10.71
C GLN A 460 -7.36 -16.69 12.17
N ILE A 461 -7.55 -15.47 12.70
CA ILE A 461 -7.37 -15.23 14.15
C ILE A 461 -8.33 -16.12 14.92
N ASN A 462 -9.59 -16.17 14.49
CA ASN A 462 -10.61 -16.98 15.14
C ASN A 462 -10.22 -18.47 15.14
N SER A 463 -9.79 -19.04 14.00
CA SER A 463 -9.39 -20.46 13.93
C SER A 463 -8.19 -20.79 14.82
N ASN A 464 -7.16 -19.95 14.84
CA ASN A 464 -5.99 -20.17 15.70
C ASN A 464 -6.34 -20.05 17.20
N GLY A 465 -7.25 -19.15 17.55
CA GLY A 465 -7.80 -19.05 18.91
C GLY A 465 -8.56 -20.32 19.31
N TRP A 466 -9.44 -20.82 18.43
CA TRP A 466 -10.17 -22.08 18.65
C TRP A 466 -9.24 -23.30 18.85
N ASP A 467 -8.17 -23.41 18.05
CA ASP A 467 -7.20 -24.50 18.19
C ASP A 467 -6.43 -24.42 19.52
N GLN A 468 -6.04 -23.22 19.95
CA GLN A 468 -5.41 -23.00 21.26
C GLN A 468 -6.36 -23.29 22.43
N LEU A 469 -7.64 -22.94 22.27
CA LEU A 469 -8.71 -23.24 23.22
C LEU A 469 -8.89 -24.75 23.40
N LEU A 470 -8.99 -25.49 22.29
CA LEU A 470 -9.09 -26.95 22.30
C LEU A 470 -7.88 -27.58 22.98
N GLN A 471 -6.68 -27.12 22.63
CA GLN A 471 -5.45 -27.63 23.22
C GLN A 471 -5.34 -27.34 24.72
N SER A 472 -5.72 -26.13 25.15
CA SER A 472 -5.72 -25.73 26.57
C SER A 472 -6.79 -26.48 27.35
N SER A 473 -7.96 -26.70 26.76
CA SER A 473 -9.04 -27.49 27.33
C SER A 473 -8.61 -28.94 27.54
N ASP A 474 -8.00 -29.57 26.53
CA ASP A 474 -7.49 -30.94 26.60
C ASP A 474 -6.41 -31.09 27.69
N GLN A 475 -5.51 -30.11 27.81
CA GLN A 475 -4.47 -30.09 28.84
C GLN A 475 -5.04 -29.91 30.26
N LEU A 476 -6.05 -29.05 30.41
CA LEU A 476 -6.77 -28.87 31.68
C LEU A 476 -7.54 -30.14 32.07
N LEU A 477 -8.25 -30.76 31.12
CA LEU A 477 -8.94 -32.03 31.32
C LEU A 477 -7.96 -33.13 31.73
N ALA A 478 -6.80 -33.22 31.10
CA ALA A 478 -5.76 -34.18 31.47
C ALA A 478 -5.23 -33.92 32.90
N THR A 479 -5.03 -32.66 33.28
CA THR A 479 -4.53 -32.26 34.60
C THR A 479 -5.57 -32.54 35.70
N VAL A 480 -6.84 -32.19 35.48
CA VAL A 480 -7.95 -32.47 36.39
C VAL A 480 -8.18 -33.98 36.52
N THR A 481 -8.11 -34.72 35.42
CA THR A 481 -8.21 -36.18 35.44
C THR A 481 -7.07 -36.81 36.25
N ASN A 482 -5.85 -36.30 36.13
CA ASN A 482 -4.70 -36.79 36.90
C ASN A 482 -4.77 -36.41 38.39
N LEU A 483 -5.33 -35.25 38.74
CA LEU A 483 -5.45 -34.79 40.12
C LEU A 483 -6.66 -35.40 40.87
N TYR A 484 -7.76 -35.67 40.17
CA TYR A 484 -9.03 -36.04 40.78
C TYR A 484 -9.61 -37.39 40.33
N SER A 485 -9.00 -38.11 39.37
CA SER A 485 -9.40 -39.50 39.14
C SER A 485 -8.90 -40.37 40.29
N SER A 486 -9.83 -40.80 41.14
CA SER A 486 -9.64 -42.05 41.85
C SER A 486 -9.58 -43.15 40.79
N LYS A 487 -8.49 -43.92 40.75
CA LYS A 487 -8.44 -45.16 39.94
C LYS A 487 -9.64 -46.02 40.35
N ILE A 488 -10.71 -46.02 39.55
CA ILE A 488 -11.75 -47.03 39.66
C ILE A 488 -11.14 -48.31 39.11
N ILE A 489 -10.63 -49.14 40.01
CA ILE A 489 -10.28 -50.52 39.69
C ILE A 489 -11.61 -51.23 39.46
N LEU A 490 -12.04 -51.34 38.21
CA LEU A 490 -13.08 -52.29 37.84
C LEU A 490 -12.52 -53.68 38.14
N GLY A 491 -13.14 -54.35 39.11
CA GLY A 491 -12.65 -55.60 39.68
C GLY A 491 -12.33 -56.65 38.60
N ASN A 492 -11.27 -57.40 38.84
CA ASN A 492 -10.91 -58.56 38.03
C ASN A 492 -12.09 -59.54 37.98
N LEU A 493 -12.44 -59.96 36.76
CA LEU A 493 -13.30 -61.12 36.49
C LEU A 493 -12.69 -62.41 37.05
#